data_AF-A0A1V5TW83-F1
#
_entry.id   AF-A0A1V5TW83-F1
#
_cell.length_a   1.000
_cell.length_b   1.000
_cell.length_c   1.000
_cell.angle_alpha   90.00
_cell.angle_beta   90.00
_cell.angle_gamma   90.00
#
_symmetry.space_group_name_H-M   'P 1'
#
loop_
_entity.id
_entity.type
_entity.pdbx_description
1 polymer ?
#
loop_
_entity_poly.entity_id
_entity_poly.type
_entity_poly.pdbx_seq_one_letter_code
_entity_poly.pdbx_strand_id
1 'polypeptide(L)'
;MRYSKGFTLIEMLVTMSLIVIITSATLLSFRSMGDAFDLDREVQMVAQDIRNAINMTMASEEHTGVVPVGCVVAYGVRFEENKDYYERKVYFVNPDTSNYTSELLEKVELGEVEIIDISSDFYVDIIFYPPHPTTFIGGIKIDWTSRYDDVDIEIGLKEDVTNKRTINVNKFGRIEIQ
;
A
#
# COMPACT_ATOMS: atom_id res chain seq x y z
N MET A 1 -37.01 -54.16 -22.81
CA MET A 1 -37.01 -53.08 -21.80
C MET A 1 -35.82 -53.27 -20.88
N ARG A 2 -34.85 -52.35 -20.88
CA ARG A 2 -33.73 -52.37 -19.93
C ARG A 2 -34.19 -51.70 -18.64
N TYR A 3 -34.21 -52.44 -17.54
CA TYR A 3 -34.42 -51.87 -16.21
C TYR A 3 -33.23 -51.00 -15.86
N SER A 4 -33.45 -49.69 -15.70
CA SER A 4 -32.52 -48.77 -15.06
C SER A 4 -32.34 -49.23 -13.62
N LYS A 5 -31.15 -49.72 -13.26
CA LYS A 5 -30.86 -50.04 -11.86
C LYS A 5 -30.91 -48.73 -11.06
N GLY A 6 -31.83 -48.67 -10.10
CA GLY A 6 -31.96 -47.52 -9.21
C GLY A 6 -30.78 -47.43 -8.25
N PHE A 7 -30.57 -46.24 -7.72
CA PHE A 7 -29.52 -45.94 -6.74
C PHE A 7 -29.78 -46.70 -5.43
N THR A 8 -28.77 -47.35 -4.89
CA THR A 8 -28.88 -48.09 -3.62
C THR A 8 -28.77 -47.15 -2.42
N LEU A 9 -29.34 -47.56 -1.28
CA LEU A 9 -29.25 -46.78 -0.03
C LEU A 9 -27.79 -46.56 0.42
N ILE A 10 -26.94 -47.58 0.22
CA ILE A 10 -25.53 -47.48 0.57
C ILE A 10 -24.79 -46.49 -0.34
N GLU A 11 -25.10 -46.45 -1.64
CA GLU A 11 -24.54 -45.44 -2.55
C GLU A 11 -24.98 -44.02 -2.17
N MET A 12 -26.23 -43.82 -1.69
CA MET A 12 -26.66 -42.51 -1.19
C MET A 12 -25.86 -42.07 0.04
N LEU A 13 -25.63 -42.98 0.97
CA LEU A 13 -24.87 -42.66 2.17
C LEU A 13 -23.42 -42.30 1.83
N VAL A 14 -22.76 -43.09 0.96
CA VAL A 14 -21.38 -42.83 0.53
C VAL A 14 -21.27 -41.51 -0.22
N THR A 15 -22.19 -41.20 -1.12
CA THR A 15 -22.17 -39.92 -1.86
C THR A 15 -22.43 -38.73 -0.96
N MET A 16 -23.34 -38.80 0.00
CA MET A 16 -23.55 -37.74 0.98
C MET A 16 -22.29 -37.52 1.84
N SER A 17 -21.64 -38.58 2.30
CA SER A 17 -20.37 -38.47 3.03
C SER A 17 -19.28 -37.82 2.19
N LEU A 18 -19.16 -38.17 0.91
CA LEU A 18 -18.21 -37.53 0.00
C LEU A 18 -18.50 -36.04 -0.20
N ILE A 19 -19.78 -35.65 -0.37
CA ILE A 19 -20.17 -34.25 -0.51
C ILE A 19 -19.80 -33.46 0.75
N VAL A 20 -20.08 -34.00 1.93
CA VAL A 20 -19.72 -33.33 3.20
C VAL A 20 -18.22 -33.14 3.31
N ILE A 21 -17.42 -34.18 3.06
CA ILE A 21 -15.95 -34.10 3.12
C ILE A 21 -15.41 -33.04 2.16
N ILE A 22 -15.88 -33.05 0.91
CA ILE A 22 -15.44 -32.09 -0.12
C ILE A 22 -15.86 -30.67 0.28
N THR A 23 -17.10 -30.48 0.73
CA THR A 23 -17.63 -29.16 1.12
C THR A 23 -16.88 -28.59 2.32
N SER A 24 -16.54 -29.43 3.31
CA SER A 24 -15.73 -28.99 4.46
C SER A 24 -14.32 -28.57 4.03
N ALA A 25 -13.69 -29.32 3.14
CA ALA A 25 -12.36 -28.97 2.64
C ALA A 25 -12.37 -27.67 1.81
N THR A 26 -13.37 -27.46 0.97
CA THR A 26 -13.47 -26.23 0.16
C THR A 26 -13.73 -25.00 1.04
N LEU A 27 -14.60 -25.08 2.04
CA LEU A 27 -14.86 -23.95 2.95
C LEU A 27 -13.62 -23.51 3.73
N LEU A 28 -12.77 -24.44 4.16
CA LEU A 28 -11.50 -24.09 4.82
C LEU A 28 -10.53 -23.38 3.88
N SER A 29 -10.50 -23.75 2.60
CA SER A 29 -9.66 -23.10 1.59
C SER A 29 -10.14 -21.69 1.20
N PHE A 30 -11.43 -21.39 1.34
CA PHE A 30 -11.99 -20.08 0.97
C PHE A 30 -11.49 -18.93 1.86
N ARG A 31 -11.21 -19.20 3.14
CA ARG A 31 -10.74 -18.16 4.07
C ARG A 31 -9.36 -17.63 3.69
N SER A 32 -8.41 -18.52 3.42
CA SER A 32 -7.05 -18.15 2.98
C SER A 32 -7.02 -17.37 1.66
N MET A 33 -8.01 -17.57 0.79
CA MET A 33 -8.13 -16.81 -0.45
C MET A 33 -8.57 -15.36 -0.19
N GLY A 34 -9.41 -15.12 0.82
CA GLY A 34 -9.84 -13.77 1.20
C GLY A 34 -8.66 -12.89 1.63
N ASP A 35 -7.81 -13.41 2.51
CA ASP A 35 -6.69 -12.64 3.08
C ASP A 35 -5.68 -12.19 2.00
N ALA A 36 -5.40 -13.05 1.02
CA ALA A 36 -4.54 -12.69 -0.11
C ALA A 36 -5.14 -11.59 -1.00
N PHE A 37 -6.46 -11.63 -1.24
CA PHE A 37 -7.15 -10.57 -1.99
C PHE A 37 -7.20 -9.25 -1.23
N ASP A 38 -7.37 -9.30 0.10
CA ASP A 38 -7.32 -8.11 0.93
C ASP A 38 -5.92 -7.49 0.88
N LEU A 39 -4.85 -8.29 1.04
CA LEU A 39 -3.48 -7.81 0.89
C LEU A 39 -3.23 -7.14 -0.48
N ASP A 40 -3.59 -7.83 -1.57
CA ASP A 40 -3.40 -7.27 -2.92
C ASP A 40 -4.21 -5.97 -3.10
N ARG A 41 -5.42 -5.88 -2.54
CA ARG A 41 -6.24 -4.65 -2.59
C ARG A 41 -5.56 -3.50 -1.86
N GLU A 42 -5.13 -3.71 -0.63
CA GLU A 42 -4.50 -2.65 0.19
C GLU A 42 -3.20 -2.15 -0.45
N VAL A 43 -2.38 -3.06 -1.00
CA VAL A 43 -1.14 -2.70 -1.72
C VAL A 43 -1.42 -1.86 -2.96
N GLN A 44 -2.46 -2.20 -3.73
CA GLN A 44 -2.89 -1.40 -4.88
C GLN A 44 -3.42 -0.03 -4.45
N MET A 45 -4.15 0.05 -3.33
CA MET A 45 -4.62 1.32 -2.77
C MET A 45 -3.46 2.22 -2.36
N VAL A 46 -2.45 1.68 -1.67
CA VAL A 46 -1.23 2.42 -1.30
C VAL A 46 -0.52 2.96 -2.55
N ALA A 47 -0.30 2.10 -3.55
CA ALA A 47 0.32 2.54 -4.80
C ALA A 47 -0.49 3.62 -5.53
N GLN A 48 -1.83 3.53 -5.49
CA GLN A 48 -2.72 4.55 -6.03
C GLN A 48 -2.61 5.86 -5.26
N ASP A 49 -2.49 5.84 -3.94
CA ASP A 49 -2.35 7.05 -3.12
C ASP A 49 -1.00 7.75 -3.33
N ILE A 50 0.07 7.00 -3.54
CA ILE A 50 1.36 7.57 -3.97
C ILE A 50 1.19 8.28 -5.33
N ARG A 51 0.50 7.66 -6.29
CA ARG A 51 0.18 8.30 -7.59
C ARG A 51 -0.73 9.51 -7.44
N ASN A 52 -1.68 9.48 -6.50
CA ASN A 52 -2.54 10.61 -6.21
C ASN A 52 -1.71 11.80 -5.70
N ALA A 53 -0.72 11.58 -4.82
CA ALA A 53 0.19 12.64 -4.36
C ALA A 53 1.00 13.28 -5.52
N ILE A 54 1.43 12.48 -6.50
CA ILE A 54 2.04 12.99 -7.74
C ILE A 54 1.06 13.91 -8.49
N ASN A 55 -0.19 13.47 -8.66
CA ASN A 55 -1.22 14.24 -9.35
C ASN A 55 -1.56 15.55 -8.63
N MET A 56 -1.67 15.53 -7.29
CA MET A 56 -1.90 16.73 -6.47
C MET A 56 -0.78 17.76 -6.63
N THR A 57 0.47 17.28 -6.66
CA THR A 57 1.65 18.11 -6.92
C THR A 57 1.61 18.74 -8.32
N MET A 58 1.26 17.96 -9.35
CA MET A 58 1.15 18.45 -10.72
C MET A 58 0.01 19.44 -10.92
N ALA A 59 -1.11 19.22 -10.24
CA ALA A 59 -2.25 20.12 -10.27
C ALA A 59 -2.00 21.43 -9.52
N SER A 60 -0.91 21.51 -8.73
CA SER A 60 -0.67 22.60 -7.77
C SER A 60 -1.94 22.84 -6.95
N GLU A 61 -2.53 21.75 -6.46
CA GLU A 61 -3.83 21.81 -5.77
C GLU A 61 -3.78 22.86 -4.67
N GLU A 62 -4.80 23.72 -4.61
CA GLU A 62 -4.82 24.82 -3.66
C GLU A 62 -4.88 24.25 -2.24
N HIS A 63 -3.76 24.32 -1.53
CA HIS A 63 -3.74 24.06 -0.11
C HIS A 63 -4.46 25.21 0.61
N THR A 64 -5.51 24.86 1.36
CA THR A 64 -6.39 25.83 2.04
C THR A 64 -5.82 26.41 3.34
N GLY A 65 -4.66 25.90 3.79
CA GLY A 65 -3.97 26.35 5.00
C GLY A 65 -2.97 27.49 4.78
N VAL A 66 -2.29 27.88 5.86
CA VAL A 66 -1.30 28.97 5.85
C VAL A 66 0.02 28.44 5.28
N VAL A 67 0.32 28.80 4.04
CA VAL A 67 1.63 28.52 3.44
C VAL A 67 2.66 29.48 4.02
N PRO A 68 3.75 29.00 4.64
CA PRO A 68 4.83 29.87 5.12
C PRO A 68 5.43 30.71 3.98
N VAL A 69 5.82 31.95 4.30
CA VAL A 69 6.33 32.90 3.29
C VAL A 69 7.58 32.32 2.63
N GLY A 70 7.57 32.30 1.29
CA GLY A 70 8.68 31.79 0.48
C GLY A 70 8.71 30.26 0.34
N CYS A 71 7.73 29.53 0.89
CA CYS A 71 7.63 28.09 0.67
C CYS A 71 6.76 27.74 -0.53
N VAL A 72 7.07 26.59 -1.13
CA VAL A 72 6.30 25.93 -2.18
C VAL A 72 5.59 24.72 -1.57
N VAL A 73 4.36 24.46 -2.00
CA VAL A 73 3.56 23.32 -1.54
C VAL A 73 3.92 22.09 -2.36
N ALA A 74 4.29 21.01 -1.69
CA ALA A 74 4.57 19.69 -2.24
C ALA A 74 3.67 18.66 -1.54
N TYR A 75 3.42 17.52 -2.19
CA TYR A 75 2.61 16.44 -1.61
C TYR A 75 3.43 15.17 -1.53
N GLY A 76 3.08 14.31 -0.57
CA GLY A 76 3.79 13.06 -0.41
C GLY A 76 3.10 12.12 0.56
N VAL A 77 3.76 11.00 0.79
CA VAL A 77 3.28 9.95 1.68
C VAL A 77 4.40 9.56 2.62
N ARG A 78 4.06 9.36 3.89
CA ARG A 78 4.97 8.87 4.91
C ARG A 78 4.56 7.48 5.37
N PHE A 79 5.53 6.58 5.34
CA PHE A 79 5.41 5.22 5.85
C PHE A 79 6.27 5.09 7.10
N GLU A 80 5.79 4.33 8.09
CA GLU A 80 6.53 3.96 9.29
C GLU A 80 6.41 2.45 9.47
N GLU A 81 7.51 1.80 9.85
CA GLU A 81 7.56 0.36 10.09
C GLU A 81 6.68 -0.03 11.28
N ASN A 82 6.09 -1.22 11.24
CA ASN A 82 5.21 -1.77 12.27
C ASN A 82 3.97 -0.90 12.54
N LYS A 83 3.44 -0.25 11.48
CA LYS A 83 2.19 0.50 11.52
C LYS A 83 1.15 -0.12 10.62
N ASP A 84 -0.09 -0.08 11.09
CA ASP A 84 -1.29 -0.41 10.33
C ASP A 84 -1.89 0.84 9.66
N TYR A 85 -1.05 1.82 9.33
CA TYR A 85 -1.47 3.02 8.62
C TYR A 85 -0.29 3.69 7.94
N TYR A 86 -0.60 4.60 7.02
CA TYR A 86 0.35 5.56 6.48
C TYR A 86 -0.27 6.96 6.48
N GLU A 87 0.57 7.98 6.31
CA GLU A 87 0.15 9.37 6.36
C GLU A 87 0.29 10.02 4.99
N ARG A 88 -0.81 10.56 4.46
CA ARG A 88 -0.75 11.53 3.36
C ARG A 88 -0.40 12.89 3.95
N LYS A 89 0.60 13.56 3.38
CA LYS A 89 1.17 14.77 3.95
C LYS A 89 1.36 15.85 2.91
N VAL A 90 1.23 17.09 3.38
CA VAL A 90 1.61 18.30 2.64
C VAL A 90 2.97 18.75 3.17
N TYR A 91 3.89 19.07 2.27
CA TYR A 91 5.24 19.52 2.58
C TYR A 91 5.39 20.97 2.10
N PHE A 92 5.77 21.87 2.99
CA PHE A 92 6.10 23.25 2.66
C PHE A 92 7.62 23.36 2.52
N VAL A 93 8.09 23.42 1.29
CA VAL A 93 9.52 23.36 0.95
C VAL A 93 10.01 24.76 0.61
N ASN A 94 11.04 25.23 1.30
CA ASN A 94 11.69 26.50 1.00
C ASN A 94 12.74 26.29 -0.12
N PRO A 95 12.60 26.94 -1.28
CA PRO A 95 13.47 26.73 -2.43
C PRO A 95 14.90 27.27 -2.25
N ASP A 96 15.10 28.22 -1.33
CA ASP A 96 16.42 28.83 -1.10
C ASP A 96 17.28 27.99 -0.15
N THR A 97 16.64 27.28 0.78
CA THR A 97 17.32 26.53 1.85
C THR A 97 17.15 25.03 1.76
N SER A 98 16.25 24.53 0.90
CA SER A 98 15.75 23.14 0.84
C SER A 98 15.09 22.61 2.13
N ASN A 99 15.01 23.45 3.17
CA ASN A 99 14.32 23.08 4.40
C ASN A 99 12.85 22.92 4.11
N TYR A 100 12.24 21.94 4.76
CA TYR A 100 10.82 21.71 4.65
C TYR A 100 10.21 21.47 6.02
N THR A 101 8.94 21.86 6.16
CA THR A 101 8.07 21.38 7.22
C THR A 101 6.91 20.61 6.60
N SER A 102 6.23 19.80 7.38
CA SER A 102 5.13 18.98 6.89
C SER A 102 3.90 19.11 7.78
N GLU A 103 2.73 19.05 7.17
CA GLU A 103 1.44 18.94 7.82
C GLU A 103 0.75 17.63 7.43
N LEU A 104 0.07 17.01 8.40
CA LEU A 104 -0.73 15.82 8.15
C LEU A 104 -1.99 16.23 7.38
N LEU A 105 -2.17 15.67 6.18
CA LEU A 105 -3.39 15.85 5.41
C LEU A 105 -4.43 14.83 5.86
N GLU A 106 -4.03 13.56 5.86
CA GLU A 106 -4.91 12.45 6.20
C GLU A 106 -4.09 11.26 6.70
N LYS A 107 -4.64 10.56 7.69
CA LYS A 107 -4.14 9.26 8.13
C LYS A 107 -4.99 8.17 7.48
N VAL A 108 -4.36 7.28 6.71
CA VAL A 108 -5.05 6.19 6.02
C VAL A 108 -4.76 4.88 6.75
N GLU A 109 -5.78 4.33 7.41
CA GLU A 109 -5.70 3.06 8.11
C GLU A 109 -5.68 1.90 7.09
N LEU A 110 -4.77 0.96 7.32
CA LEU A 110 -4.66 -0.32 6.64
C LEU A 110 -5.45 -1.36 7.46
N GLY A 111 -6.38 -2.07 6.83
CA GLY A 111 -7.32 -2.97 7.53
C GLY A 111 -6.63 -4.14 8.25
N GLU A 112 -6.56 -5.28 7.59
CA GLU A 112 -5.96 -6.52 8.13
C GLU A 112 -4.46 -6.65 7.81
N VAL A 113 -3.85 -5.60 7.26
CA VAL A 113 -2.44 -5.56 6.86
C VAL A 113 -1.68 -4.48 7.62
N GLU A 114 -0.37 -4.62 7.65
CA GLU A 114 0.55 -3.65 8.24
C GLU A 114 1.83 -3.51 7.41
N ILE A 115 2.53 -2.40 7.62
CA ILE A 115 3.85 -2.15 7.05
C ILE A 115 4.85 -2.95 7.89
N ILE A 116 5.44 -3.98 7.31
CA ILE A 116 6.33 -4.92 8.01
C ILE A 116 7.76 -4.42 8.01
N ASP A 117 8.23 -3.93 6.85
CA ASP A 117 9.61 -3.52 6.65
C ASP A 117 9.69 -2.36 5.66
N ILE A 118 10.71 -1.53 5.84
CA ILE A 118 11.06 -0.45 4.93
C ILE A 118 12.57 -0.54 4.72
N SER A 119 13.01 -0.77 3.48
CA SER A 119 14.41 -1.08 3.17
C SER A 119 15.44 -0.03 3.58
N SER A 120 14.99 1.19 3.87
CA SER A 120 15.83 2.38 3.95
C SER A 120 16.00 2.93 5.38
N ASP A 121 15.01 2.75 6.27
CA ASP A 121 14.99 3.17 7.69
C ASP A 121 13.66 2.71 8.35
N PHE A 122 13.46 3.00 9.65
CA PHE A 122 12.18 2.76 10.35
C PHE A 122 11.00 3.62 9.85
N TYR A 123 11.27 4.63 9.03
CA TYR A 123 10.28 5.43 8.35
C TYR A 123 10.84 6.04 7.08
N VAL A 124 9.96 6.32 6.11
CA VAL A 124 10.35 7.01 4.88
C VAL A 124 9.28 8.02 4.47
N ASP A 125 9.73 9.23 4.15
CA ASP A 125 8.92 10.22 3.44
C ASP A 125 9.19 10.11 1.94
N ILE A 126 8.15 9.97 1.14
CA ILE A 126 8.19 10.05 -0.32
C ILE A 126 7.51 11.35 -0.73
N ILE A 127 8.31 12.33 -1.14
CA ILE A 127 7.87 13.71 -1.38
C ILE A 127 7.94 13.99 -2.88
N PHE A 128 6.91 14.60 -3.43
CA PHE A 128 6.85 15.04 -4.82
C PHE A 128 6.86 16.57 -4.87
N TYR A 129 7.92 17.14 -5.42
CA TYR A 129 8.12 18.59 -5.49
C TYR A 129 7.70 19.15 -6.86
N PRO A 130 6.85 20.18 -6.94
CA PRO A 130 6.39 20.78 -8.21
C PRO A 130 7.47 21.66 -8.87
N PRO A 131 7.29 22.15 -10.12
CA PRO A 131 6.13 21.98 -11.01
C PRO A 131 6.16 20.68 -11.83
N HIS A 132 7.34 20.11 -12.03
CA HIS A 132 7.51 18.75 -12.53
C HIS A 132 7.83 17.86 -11.33
N PRO A 133 6.94 16.92 -10.95
CA PRO A 133 7.00 16.21 -9.67
C PRO A 133 8.31 15.45 -9.55
N THR A 134 9.27 16.08 -8.89
CA THR A 134 10.59 15.50 -8.61
C THR A 134 10.45 14.69 -7.33
N THR A 135 10.79 13.41 -7.39
CA THR A 135 10.61 12.48 -6.27
C THR A 135 11.81 12.52 -5.33
N PHE A 136 11.56 12.88 -4.08
CA PHE A 136 12.52 12.83 -2.99
C PHE A 136 12.16 11.70 -2.03
N ILE A 137 13.11 10.77 -1.80
CA ILE A 137 12.91 9.62 -0.92
C ILE A 137 13.77 9.79 0.33
N GLY A 138 13.14 9.70 1.51
CA GLY A 138 13.78 9.90 2.81
C GLY A 138 14.07 11.37 3.11
N GLY A 139 13.29 12.28 2.52
CA GLY A 139 13.42 13.73 2.67
C GLY A 139 14.24 14.43 1.59
N ILE A 140 14.26 15.76 1.66
CA ILE A 140 15.00 16.66 0.76
C ILE A 140 16.29 17.11 1.45
N LYS A 141 17.44 16.90 0.80
CA LYS A 141 18.74 17.39 1.26
C LYS A 141 19.06 18.80 0.71
N ILE A 142 20.06 19.44 1.32
CA ILE A 142 20.57 20.79 0.97
C ILE A 142 20.96 20.93 -0.50
N ASP A 143 21.42 19.86 -1.12
CA ASP A 143 21.85 19.81 -2.52
C ASP A 143 20.73 19.40 -3.49
N TRP A 144 19.46 19.44 -3.05
CA TRP A 144 18.30 18.99 -3.83
C TRP A 144 18.43 17.53 -4.28
N THR A 145 18.91 16.67 -3.39
CA THR A 145 18.97 15.23 -3.60
C THR A 145 18.14 14.46 -2.58
N SER A 146 17.72 13.25 -2.97
CA SER A 146 17.08 12.30 -2.07
C SER A 146 18.08 11.73 -1.07
N ARG A 147 17.57 11.23 0.07
CA ARG A 147 18.39 10.38 0.95
C ARG A 147 18.69 9.04 0.31
N TYR A 148 17.71 8.46 -0.39
CA TYR A 148 17.78 7.16 -1.03
C TYR A 148 17.43 7.26 -2.52
N ASP A 149 17.98 6.35 -3.34
CA ASP A 149 17.67 6.28 -4.77
C ASP A 149 16.38 5.49 -5.05
N ASP A 150 16.05 4.58 -4.15
CA ASP A 150 14.87 3.73 -4.13
C ASP A 150 14.49 3.36 -2.68
N VAL A 151 13.27 2.86 -2.53
CA VAL A 151 12.77 2.28 -1.28
C VAL A 151 11.80 1.15 -1.59
N ASP A 152 11.95 0.06 -0.86
CA ASP A 152 10.98 -1.03 -0.81
C ASP A 152 10.15 -0.89 0.46
N ILE A 153 8.83 -0.90 0.29
CA ILE A 153 7.85 -0.89 1.38
C ILE A 153 7.19 -2.25 1.37
N GLU A 154 7.47 -3.07 2.39
CA GLU A 154 6.87 -4.38 2.54
C GLU A 154 5.58 -4.28 3.35
N ILE A 155 4.49 -4.75 2.77
CA ILE A 155 3.17 -4.83 3.41
C ILE A 155 2.81 -6.30 3.53
N GLY A 156 2.30 -6.74 4.67
CA GLY A 156 1.78 -8.09 4.82
C GLY A 156 0.68 -8.20 5.85
N LEU A 157 0.15 -9.41 5.99
CA LEU A 157 -0.98 -9.68 6.87
C LEU A 157 -0.55 -9.65 8.34
N LYS A 158 -1.37 -9.02 9.20
CA LYS A 158 -1.14 -8.96 10.65
C LYS A 158 -1.05 -10.36 11.30
N GLU A 159 -1.81 -11.32 10.77
CA GLU A 159 -1.83 -12.71 11.27
C GLU A 159 -0.75 -13.60 10.64
N ASP A 160 -0.21 -13.23 9.47
CA ASP A 160 0.77 -14.02 8.73
C ASP A 160 1.75 -13.16 7.93
N VAL A 161 2.84 -12.79 8.59
CA VAL A 161 3.97 -12.04 8.01
C VAL A 161 4.73 -12.79 6.90
N THR A 162 4.44 -14.08 6.64
CA THR A 162 5.04 -14.79 5.49
C THR A 162 4.37 -14.43 4.18
N ASN A 163 3.11 -13.98 4.21
CA ASN A 163 2.40 -13.48 3.05
C ASN A 163 2.53 -11.95 2.99
N LYS A 164 3.46 -11.51 2.14
CA LYS A 164 3.78 -10.10 1.94
C LYS A 164 3.81 -9.72 0.47
N ARG A 165 3.72 -8.43 0.23
CA ARG A 165 3.90 -7.76 -1.06
C ARG A 165 4.83 -6.58 -0.87
N THR A 166 5.54 -6.24 -1.92
CA THR A 166 6.52 -5.16 -1.86
C THR A 166 6.15 -4.08 -2.86
N ILE A 167 6.11 -2.84 -2.39
CA ILE A 167 5.98 -1.65 -3.24
C ILE A 167 7.36 -1.04 -3.37
N ASN A 168 7.94 -1.11 -4.56
CA ASN A 168 9.18 -0.41 -4.88
C ASN A 168 8.85 0.98 -5.42
N VAL A 169 9.47 2.01 -4.84
CA VAL A 169 9.43 3.38 -5.36
C VAL A 169 10.84 3.87 -5.58
N ASN A 170 11.11 4.42 -6.77
CA ASN A 170 12.42 5.00 -7.07
C ASN A 170 12.38 6.54 -7.20
N LYS A 171 13.58 7.15 -7.21
CA LYS A 171 13.76 8.61 -7.36
C LYS A 171 13.24 9.20 -8.67
N PHE A 172 12.89 8.37 -9.65
CA PHE A 172 12.28 8.80 -10.90
C PHE A 172 10.74 8.76 -10.83
N GLY A 173 10.16 8.43 -9.68
CA GLY A 173 8.71 8.33 -9.48
C GLY A 173 8.09 7.05 -10.06
N ARG A 174 8.90 6.04 -10.42
CA ARG A 174 8.39 4.73 -10.82
C ARG A 174 7.90 3.99 -9.58
N ILE A 175 6.69 3.43 -9.68
CA ILE A 175 6.04 2.66 -8.62
C ILE A 175 5.73 1.28 -9.18
N GLU A 176 6.34 0.25 -8.60
CA GLU A 176 6.18 -1.15 -8.98
C GLU A 176 5.69 -1.97 -7.78
N ILE A 177 4.80 -2.92 -8.05
CA ILE A 177 4.27 -3.84 -7.06
C ILE A 177 4.79 -5.23 -7.40
N GLN A 178 5.36 -5.92 -6.41
CA GLN A 178 5.93 -7.26 -6.51
C GLN A 178 5.21 -8.25 -5.61
#